data_AF-A0A1F1UAZ1-F1
#
_entry.id   AF-A0A1F1UAZ1-F1
#
_cell.length_a   1.000
_cell.length_b   1.000
_cell.length_c   1.000
_cell.angle_alpha   90.00
_cell.angle_beta   90.00
_cell.angle_gamma   90.00
#
_symmetry.space_group_name_H-M   'P 1'
#
loop_
_entity.id
_entity.type
_entity.pdbx_description
1 polymer ?
#
loop_
_entity_poly.entity_id
_entity_poly.type
_entity_poly.pdbx_seq_one_letter_code
_entity_poly.pdbx_strand_id
1 'polypeptide(L)' 'MVNGQPALDDGMGAQVWAVMDDGAVESAGVIGQEPHDDVWMPLPGGTASVLVTEEVAAGAAQPTGAVLANVTL' A
#
# COMPACT_ATOMS: atom_id res chain seq x y z
N MET A 1 -11.21 0.37 -7.97
CA MET A 1 -10.32 1.54 -8.17
C MET A 1 -10.16 2.23 -6.83
N VAL A 2 -8.97 2.22 -6.24
CA VAL A 2 -8.65 3.10 -5.12
C VAL A 2 -8.37 4.46 -5.74
N ASN A 3 -9.34 5.37 -5.61
CA ASN A 3 -9.30 6.68 -6.24
C ASN A 3 -8.99 7.70 -5.14
N GLY A 4 -7.84 8.37 -5.25
CA GLY A 4 -7.42 9.41 -4.33
C GLY A 4 -6.15 9.04 -3.56
N GLN A 5 -5.08 9.78 -3.83
CA GLN A 5 -3.90 9.87 -2.99
C GLN A 5 -4.33 10.16 -1.54
N PRO A 6 -3.92 9.35 -0.55
CA PRO A 6 -4.11 9.73 0.84
C PRO A 6 -3.24 10.96 1.13
N ALA A 7 -3.82 11.98 1.76
CA ALA A 7 -3.05 13.11 2.27
C ALA A 7 -2.22 12.63 3.47
N LEU A 8 -0.90 12.71 3.38
CA LEU A 8 0.03 12.27 4.42
C LEU A 8 0.90 13.43 4.89
N ASP A 9 1.32 13.37 6.15
CA ASP A 9 2.19 14.39 6.75
C ASP A 9 3.61 14.39 6.11
N ASP A 10 4.33 15.50 6.26
CA ASP A 10 5.70 15.64 5.75
C ASP A 10 6.62 14.55 6.33
N GLY A 11 7.26 13.78 5.45
CA GLY A 11 8.14 12.66 5.82
C GLY A 11 7.45 11.29 5.86
N MET A 12 6.15 11.24 5.58
CA MET A 12 5.37 10.01 5.47
C MET A 12 5.09 9.64 4.01
N GLY A 13 5.01 8.33 3.75
CA GLY A 13 4.64 7.74 2.47
C GLY A 13 3.57 6.66 2.66
N ALA A 14 2.73 6.44 1.66
CA ALA A 14 1.79 5.33 1.75
C ALA A 14 2.52 4.07 1.30
N GLN A 15 2.47 2.99 2.05
CA GLN A 15 3.02 1.71 1.63
C GLN A 15 1.90 0.72 1.35
N VAL A 16 2.02 0.03 0.22
CA VAL A 16 1.06 -0.97 -0.23
C VAL A 16 1.57 -2.35 0.15
N TRP A 17 0.68 -3.15 0.69
CA TRP A 17 0.91 -4.53 1.09
C TRP A 17 -0.05 -5.44 0.35
N ALA A 18 0.47 -6.50 -0.25
CA ALA A 18 -0.33 -7.60 -0.74
C ALA A 18 -0.53 -8.60 0.41
N VAL A 19 -1.79 -8.91 0.69
CA VAL A 19 -2.18 -9.95 1.64
C VAL A 19 -2.66 -11.14 0.83
N MET A 20 -1.93 -12.24 0.93
CA MET A 20 -2.20 -13.50 0.23
C MET A 20 -3.32 -14.28 0.92
N ASP A 21 -3.91 -15.25 0.22
CA ASP A 21 -4.98 -16.11 0.75
C ASP A 21 -4.57 -16.93 1.99
N ASP A 22 -3.27 -17.21 2.16
CA ASP A 22 -2.72 -17.90 3.32
C ASP A 22 -2.41 -16.96 4.51
N GLY A 23 -2.69 -15.66 4.36
CA GLY A 23 -2.42 -14.62 5.35
C GLY A 23 -1.00 -14.07 5.31
N ALA A 24 -0.14 -14.50 4.37
CA ALA A 24 1.16 -13.88 4.17
C ALA A 24 0.99 -12.42 3.71
N VAL A 25 1.83 -11.54 4.25
CA VAL A 25 1.82 -10.11 3.92
C VAL A 25 3.17 -9.76 3.31
N GLU A 26 3.13 -9.24 2.09
CA GLU A 26 4.33 -8.81 1.36
C GLU A 26 4.22 -7.33 1.01
N SER A 27 5.31 -6.57 1.21
CA SER A 27 5.38 -5.19 0.74
C SER A 27 5.36 -5.20 -0.78
N ALA A 28 4.28 -4.70 -1.37
CA ALA A 28 4.16 -4.58 -2.80
C ALA A 28 4.93 -3.34 -3.30
N GLY A 29 5.03 -2.28 -2.51
CA GLY A 29 5.81 -1.08 -2.83
C GLY A 29 5.44 0.15 -1.98
N VAL A 30 6.31 1.17 -2.00
CA VAL A 30 6.06 2.47 -1.35
C VAL A 30 5.54 3.46 -2.39
N ILE A 31 4.40 4.08 -2.10
CA ILE A 31 3.80 5.21 -2.82
C ILE A 31 4.53 6.49 -2.44
N GLY A 32 5.40 6.95 -3.35
CA GLY A 32 5.89 8.33 -3.34
C GLY A 32 4.73 9.29 -3.57
N GLN A 33 4.79 10.50 -3.00
CA GLN A 33 3.73 11.51 -3.13
C GLN A 33 3.63 12.15 -4.54
N GLU A 34 4.35 11.61 -5.52
CA GLU A 34 4.30 12.08 -6.90
C GLU A 34 2.94 11.72 -7.53
N PRO A 35 2.36 12.62 -8.34
CA PRO A 35 1.10 12.33 -9.02
C PRO A 35 1.30 11.23 -10.07
N HIS A 36 0.45 10.20 -10.03
CA HIS A 36 0.44 9.12 -11.01
C HIS A 36 -1.00 8.85 -11.47
N ASP A 37 -1.22 8.84 -12.79
CA ASP A 37 -2.54 8.72 -13.40
C ASP A 37 -2.93 7.25 -13.75
N ASP A 38 -2.05 6.28 -13.48
CA ASP A 38 -2.22 4.89 -13.95
C ASP A 38 -2.36 3.87 -12.81
N VAL A 39 -2.94 2.70 -13.15
CA VAL A 39 -3.17 1.57 -12.24
C VAL A 39 -1.85 1.12 -11.62
N TRP A 40 -1.78 1.25 -10.30
CA TRP A 40 -0.57 1.00 -9.56
C TRP A 40 -0.35 -0.47 -9.24
N MET A 41 0.70 -1.00 -9.87
CA MET A 41 1.47 -2.19 -9.52
C MET A 41 0.82 -3.55 -9.82
N PRO A 42 1.54 -4.47 -10.51
CA PRO A 42 1.07 -5.83 -10.68
C PRO A 42 1.10 -6.53 -9.32
N LEU A 43 -0.07 -6.83 -8.78
CA LEU A 43 -0.20 -7.63 -7.56
C LEU A 43 0.24 -9.07 -7.88
N PRO A 44 0.98 -9.73 -6.96
CA PRO A 44 1.30 -11.15 -7.13
C PRO A 44 0.00 -11.97 -7.25
N GLY A 45 0.00 -12.96 -8.13
CA GLY A 45 -1.15 -13.86 -8.30
C GLY A 45 -1.44 -14.60 -7.01
N GLY A 46 -2.70 -14.60 -6.56
CA GLY A 46 -3.11 -15.13 -5.24
C GLY A 46 -3.18 -14.09 -4.13
N THR A 47 -3.09 -12.79 -4.46
CA THR A 47 -3.44 -11.72 -3.52
C THR A 47 -4.94 -11.78 -3.24
N ALA A 48 -5.30 -11.90 -1.96
CA ALA A 48 -6.68 -11.91 -1.47
C ALA A 48 -7.16 -10.47 -1.16
N SER A 49 -6.26 -9.65 -0.62
CA SER A 49 -6.56 -8.25 -0.31
C SER A 49 -5.31 -7.37 -0.39
N VAL A 50 -5.55 -6.09 -0.57
CA VAL A 50 -4.54 -5.03 -0.61
C VAL A 50 -4.75 -4.13 0.59
N LEU A 51 -3.69 -3.98 1.39
CA LEU A 51 -3.65 -3.05 2.51
C LEU A 51 -2.77 -1.87 2.13
N VAL A 52 -3.21 -0.65 2.45
CA VAL A 52 -2.41 0.56 2.30
C VAL A 52 -2.24 1.18 3.67
N THR A 53 -1.00 1.37 4.12
CA THR A 53 -0.69 2.00 5.42
C THR A 53 0.14 3.26 5.23
N GLU A 54 0.06 4.17 6.19
CA GLU A 54 0.93 5.34 6.28
C GLU A 54 2.22 4.96 7.02
N GLU A 55 3.34 4.89 6.30
CA GLU A 55 4.65 4.53 6.85
C GLU A 55 5.65 5.67 6.68
N VAL A 56 6.80 5.56 7.33
CA VAL A 56 7.93 6.48 7.09
C VAL A 56 8.33 6.43 5.62
N ALA A 57 8.76 7.56 5.03
CA ALA A 57 9.10 7.64 3.61
C ALA A 57 10.21 6.66 3.16
N ALA A 58 11.03 6.16 4.09
CA ALA A 58 12.02 5.11 3.81
C ALA A 58 11.40 3.71 3.57
N GLY A 59 10.08 3.56 3.81
CA GLY A 59 9.37 2.29 3.86
C GLY A 59 9.55 1.57 5.20
N ALA A 60 8.65 0.62 5.44
CA ALA A 60 8.67 -0.31 6.56
C ALA A 60 8.85 -1.75 6.05
N ALA A 61 9.40 -2.63 6.90
CA ALA A 61 9.52 -4.05 6.60
C ALA A 61 8.20 -4.82 6.82
N GLN A 62 7.28 -4.25 7.60
CA GLN A 62 5.96 -4.78 7.93
C GLN A 62 4.97 -3.62 8.10
N PRO A 63 3.65 -3.83 7.92
CA PRO A 63 2.65 -2.78 8.13
C PRO A 63 2.61 -2.41 9.61
N THR A 64 3.07 -1.21 9.94
CA THR A 64 3.11 -0.68 11.32
C THR A 64 2.29 0.59 11.49
N GLY A 65 2.01 1.26 10.39
CA GLY A 65 1.33 2.53 10.31
C GLY A 65 -0.19 2.45 10.38
N ALA A 66 -0.82 3.62 10.27
CA ALA A 66 -2.27 3.73 10.18
C ALA A 66 -2.76 3.14 8.86
N VAL A 67 -3.85 2.37 8.89
CA VAL A 67 -4.47 1.84 7.68
C VAL A 67 -5.23 2.95 6.96
N LEU A 68 -4.79 3.28 5.75
CA LEU A 68 -5.38 4.28 4.87
C LEU A 68 -6.46 3.67 3.98
N ALA A 69 -6.24 2.44 3.52
CA ALA A 69 -7.20 1.67 2.74
C ALA A 69 -7.02 0.17 2.94
N ASN A 70 -8.11 -0.56 2.85
CA ASN A 70 -8.11 -2.02 2.77
C ASN A 70 -9.10 -2.45 1.68
N VAL A 71 -8.63 -3.18 0.68
CA VAL A 71 -9.42 -3.58 -0.49
C VAL A 71 -9.32 -5.08 -0.67
N THR A 72 -10.44 -5.78 -0.57
CA THR A 72 -10.53 -7.19 -0.97
C THR A 72 -10.69 -7.27 -2.49
N LEU A 73 -9.97 -8.20 -3.13
CA LEU A 73 -9.98 -8.41 -4.58
C LEU A 73 -11.06 -9.39 -5.04
#